data_AF-A0A6B3GRW1-F1
#
_entry.id   AF-A0A6B3GRW1-F1
#
_cell.length_a   1.000
_cell.length_b   1.000
_cell.length_c   1.000
_cell.angle_alpha   90.00
_cell.angle_beta   90.00
_cell.angle_gamma   90.00
#
_symmetry.space_group_name_H-M   'P 1'
#
loop_
_entity.id
_entity.type
_entity.pdbx_description
1 polymer ?
#
loop_
_entity_poly.entity_id
_entity_poly.type
_entity_poly.pdbx_seq_one_letter_code
_entity_poly.pdbx_strand_id
1 'polypeptide(L)'
;RVAVRPEGLASIRRRAAEAVRAAKGGDLDVLIGYDLRFWRELGQFVLNPYIADFLTRLRVQAWVFAVHRLRRDGMDENVLWFGHEELVEAIARGDREQVHAEMRSYYGHALAWADRLEARETAGNAEGNGEGGVEVRADGPSSGPGSAMPPQSPESPGHCA
;
A
#
# COMPACT_ATOMS: atom_id res chain seq x y z
N ARG A 1 -6.75 -14.23 -31.14
CA ARG A 1 -5.29 -13.95 -31.17
C ARG A 1 -5.15 -12.44 -31.30
N VAL A 2 -4.70 -11.72 -30.27
CA VAL A 2 -4.43 -10.29 -30.40
C VAL A 2 -3.17 -10.17 -31.24
N ALA A 3 -3.24 -9.51 -32.40
CA ALA A 3 -2.06 -9.29 -33.24
C ALA A 3 -1.17 -8.26 -32.54
N VAL A 4 -0.11 -8.73 -31.90
CA VAL A 4 0.91 -7.90 -31.25
C VAL A 4 1.73 -7.24 -32.36
N ARG A 5 1.63 -5.92 -32.47
CA ARG A 5 2.39 -5.12 -33.42
C ARG A 5 3.86 -5.03 -32.96
N PRO A 6 4.84 -5.57 -33.73
CA PRO A 6 6.24 -5.64 -33.29
C PRO A 6 6.86 -4.28 -33.01
N GLU A 7 6.37 -3.21 -33.66
CA GLU A 7 6.95 -1.88 -33.61
C GLU A 7 6.81 -1.23 -32.21
N GLY A 8 5.76 -1.60 -31.46
CA GLY A 8 5.51 -1.08 -30.10
C GLY A 8 6.35 -1.77 -29.01
N LEU A 9 6.77 -3.01 -29.23
CA LEU A 9 7.44 -3.82 -28.19
C LEU A 9 8.87 -3.37 -27.90
N ALA A 10 9.60 -2.84 -28.89
CA ALA A 10 11.01 -2.47 -28.70
C ALA A 10 11.19 -1.38 -27.63
N SER A 11 10.32 -0.37 -27.63
CA SER A 11 10.35 0.70 -26.65
C SER A 11 9.92 0.19 -25.26
N ILE A 12 8.89 -0.68 -25.19
CA ILE A 12 8.44 -1.31 -23.94
C ILE A 12 9.55 -2.17 -23.32
N ARG A 13 10.23 -3.01 -24.12
CA ARG A 13 11.39 -3.84 -23.68
C ARG A 13 12.50 -3.00 -23.06
N ARG A 14 12.88 -1.91 -23.73
CA ARG A 14 13.89 -1.00 -23.20
C ARG A 14 13.48 -0.46 -21.82
N ARG A 15 12.21 -0.08 -21.64
CA ARG A 15 11.73 0.39 -20.34
C ARG A 15 11.69 -0.69 -19.27
N ALA A 16 11.34 -1.92 -19.65
CA ALA A 16 11.39 -3.06 -18.75
C ALA A 16 12.82 -3.28 -18.24
N ALA A 17 13.80 -3.35 -19.13
CA ALA A 17 15.21 -3.52 -18.77
C ALA A 17 15.72 -2.40 -17.82
N GLU A 18 15.33 -1.16 -18.07
CA GLU A 18 15.67 -0.03 -17.20
C GLU A 18 15.02 -0.14 -15.81
N ALA A 19 13.76 -0.56 -15.74
CA ALA A 19 13.07 -0.79 -14.47
C ALA A 19 13.72 -1.92 -13.67
N VAL A 20 14.03 -3.05 -14.31
CA VAL A 20 14.73 -4.19 -13.67
C VAL A 20 16.08 -3.77 -13.12
N ARG A 21 16.85 -2.99 -13.89
CA ARG A 21 18.16 -2.49 -13.44
C ARG A 21 18.03 -1.58 -12.23
N ALA A 22 17.08 -0.64 -12.25
CA ALA A 22 16.84 0.28 -11.14
C ALA A 22 16.37 -0.46 -9.88
N ALA A 23 15.47 -1.43 -10.03
CA ALA A 23 15.01 -2.27 -8.92
C ALA A 23 16.16 -3.07 -8.29
N LYS A 24 16.99 -3.74 -9.10
CA LYS A 24 18.16 -4.49 -8.62
C LYS A 24 19.26 -3.60 -8.02
N GLY A 25 19.38 -2.36 -8.50
CA GLY A 25 20.34 -1.37 -8.00
C GLY A 25 19.86 -0.58 -6.79
N GLY A 26 18.60 -0.74 -6.35
CA GLY A 26 18.03 0.02 -5.24
C GLY A 26 17.75 1.50 -5.55
N ASP A 27 17.74 1.90 -6.83
CA ASP A 27 17.47 3.28 -7.23
C ASP A 27 15.96 3.50 -7.37
N LEU A 28 15.34 3.90 -6.25
CA LEU A 28 13.89 4.06 -6.15
C LEU A 28 13.36 5.14 -7.11
N ASP A 29 14.02 6.28 -7.23
CA ASP A 29 13.51 7.39 -8.04
C ASP A 29 13.56 7.06 -9.53
N VAL A 30 14.64 6.39 -9.97
CA VAL A 30 14.75 5.89 -11.34
C VAL A 30 13.75 4.77 -11.60
N LEU A 31 13.56 3.85 -10.65
CA LEU A 31 12.56 2.78 -10.76
C LEU A 31 11.15 3.36 -10.92
N ILE A 32 10.72 4.29 -10.07
CA ILE A 32 9.38 4.91 -10.16
C ILE A 32 9.16 5.50 -11.55
N GLY A 33 10.15 6.24 -12.05
CA GLY A 33 10.07 6.85 -13.38
C GLY A 33 9.94 5.82 -14.51
N TYR A 34 10.64 4.69 -14.43
CA TYR A 34 10.55 3.64 -15.44
C TYR A 34 9.32 2.75 -15.29
N ASP A 35 8.89 2.43 -14.07
CA ASP A 35 7.66 1.68 -13.79
C ASP A 35 6.43 2.42 -14.34
N LEU A 36 6.30 3.72 -14.05
CA LEU A 36 5.20 4.55 -14.58
C LEU A 36 5.20 4.60 -16.11
N ARG A 37 6.37 4.76 -16.74
CA ARG A 37 6.47 4.82 -18.21
C ARG A 37 6.21 3.46 -18.84
N PHE A 38 6.71 2.38 -18.24
CA PHE A 38 6.49 1.01 -18.66
C PHE A 38 5.01 0.67 -18.67
N TRP A 39 4.32 0.84 -17.54
CA TRP A 39 2.92 0.46 -17.43
C TRP A 39 1.99 1.32 -18.28
N ARG A 40 2.31 2.61 -18.44
CA ARG A 40 1.55 3.48 -19.35
C ARG A 40 1.66 2.97 -20.78
N GLU A 41 2.88 2.72 -21.26
CA GLU A 41 3.11 2.29 -22.64
C GLU A 41 2.55 0.89 -22.89
N LEU A 42 2.75 -0.04 -21.95
CA LEU A 42 2.20 -1.39 -22.02
C LEU A 42 0.66 -1.36 -21.98
N GLY A 43 0.06 -0.55 -21.12
CA GLY A 43 -1.38 -0.38 -21.02
C GLY A 43 -1.98 0.14 -22.32
N GLN A 44 -1.39 1.17 -22.93
CA GLN A 44 -1.83 1.69 -24.23
C GLN A 44 -1.65 0.67 -25.36
N PHE A 45 -0.69 -0.26 -25.21
CA PHE A 45 -0.45 -1.32 -26.19
C PHE A 45 -1.47 -2.47 -26.11
N VAL A 46 -1.91 -2.86 -24.91
CA VAL A 46 -2.76 -4.07 -24.72
C VAL A 46 -4.19 -3.80 -24.28
N LEU A 47 -4.50 -2.60 -23.77
CA LEU A 47 -5.81 -2.26 -23.19
C LEU A 47 -6.58 -1.25 -24.04
N ASN A 48 -7.85 -1.08 -23.68
CA ASN A 48 -8.64 0.05 -24.11
C ASN A 48 -8.02 1.38 -23.61
N PRO A 49 -7.95 2.44 -24.44
CA PRO A 49 -7.32 3.72 -24.06
C PRO A 49 -7.87 4.35 -22.77
N TYR A 50 -9.18 4.29 -22.54
CA TYR A 50 -9.80 4.84 -21.33
C TYR A 50 -9.36 4.09 -20.07
N ILE A 51 -9.25 2.77 -20.16
CA ILE A 51 -8.76 1.92 -19.06
C ILE A 51 -7.28 2.20 -18.83
N ALA A 52 -6.47 2.28 -19.89
CA ALA A 52 -5.05 2.58 -19.80
C ALA A 52 -4.79 3.95 -19.14
N ASP A 53 -5.56 4.98 -19.50
CA ASP A 53 -5.45 6.32 -18.91
C ASP A 53 -5.91 6.36 -17.45
N PHE A 54 -6.97 5.61 -17.13
CA PHE A 54 -7.42 5.44 -15.74
C PHE A 54 -6.34 4.77 -14.88
N LEU A 55 -5.80 3.63 -15.33
CA LEU A 55 -4.77 2.89 -14.60
C LEU A 55 -3.46 3.66 -14.48
N THR A 56 -3.11 4.47 -15.50
CA THR A 56 -1.95 5.36 -15.44
C THR A 56 -2.10 6.37 -14.30
N ARG A 57 -3.27 7.03 -14.19
CA ARG A 57 -3.55 7.99 -13.11
C ARG A 57 -3.57 7.32 -11.74
N LEU A 58 -4.22 6.16 -11.63
CA LEU A 58 -4.27 5.39 -10.39
C LEU A 58 -2.87 5.02 -9.89
N ARG A 59 -1.99 4.58 -10.80
CA ARG A 59 -0.63 4.17 -10.44
C ARG A 59 0.24 5.34 -9.98
N VAL A 60 0.04 6.55 -10.52
CA VAL A 60 0.70 7.76 -9.99
C VAL A 60 0.31 7.99 -8.53
N GLN A 61 -0.98 7.90 -8.21
CA GLN A 61 -1.44 8.08 -6.82
C GLN A 61 -0.92 6.98 -5.89
N ALA A 62 -0.87 5.72 -6.36
CA ALA A 62 -0.27 4.62 -5.61
C ALA A 62 1.21 4.87 -5.28
N TRP A 63 1.98 5.41 -6.24
CA TRP A 63 3.39 5.77 -6.00
C TRP A 63 3.55 6.97 -5.06
N VAL A 64 2.70 7.99 -5.15
CA VAL A 64 2.69 9.11 -4.19
C VAL A 64 2.45 8.60 -2.76
N PHE A 65 1.55 7.64 -2.59
CA PHE A 65 1.31 7.00 -1.30
C PHE A 65 2.52 6.17 -0.82
N ALA A 66 3.09 5.36 -1.71
CA ALA A 66 4.14 4.40 -1.36
C ALA A 66 5.50 5.06 -1.10
N VAL A 67 5.90 6.04 -1.93
CA VAL A 67 7.26 6.59 -1.93
C VAL A 67 7.69 7.17 -0.57
N HIS A 68 6.78 7.84 0.13
CA HIS A 68 7.09 8.42 1.45
C HIS A 68 7.36 7.35 2.50
N ARG A 69 6.61 6.24 2.48
CA ARG A 69 6.77 5.11 3.40
C ARG A 69 8.03 4.32 3.08
N LEU A 70 8.21 4.04 1.79
CA LEU A 70 9.39 3.38 1.25
C LEU A 70 10.68 4.11 1.67
N ARG A 71 10.72 5.44 1.57
CA ARG A 71 11.88 6.24 2.00
C ARG A 71 12.11 6.23 3.51
N ARG A 72 11.04 6.19 4.32
CA ARG A 72 11.14 6.15 5.79
C ARG A 72 11.66 4.79 6.28
N ASP A 73 11.18 3.73 5.67
CA ASP A 73 11.32 2.36 6.17
C ASP A 73 12.55 1.62 5.60
N GLY A 74 13.20 2.19 4.59
CA GLY A 74 14.34 1.58 3.87
C GLY A 74 13.89 0.65 2.74
N MET A 75 14.78 0.45 1.75
CA MET A 75 14.59 -0.50 0.65
C MET A 75 15.30 -1.81 1.00
N ASP A 76 14.57 -2.85 1.41
CA ASP A 76 15.08 -4.22 1.36
C ASP A 76 14.86 -4.83 -0.03
N GLU A 77 15.71 -5.81 -0.38
CA GLU A 77 15.71 -6.52 -1.67
C GLU A 77 14.36 -7.17 -2.03
N ASN A 78 13.47 -7.34 -1.05
CA ASN A 78 12.11 -7.90 -1.19
C ASN A 78 11.02 -6.83 -1.36
N VAL A 79 11.36 -5.57 -1.58
CA VAL A 79 10.38 -4.47 -1.69
C VAL A 79 10.11 -4.07 -3.13
N LEU A 80 11.00 -4.35 -4.08
CA LEU A 80 10.85 -3.90 -5.46
C LEU A 80 10.67 -5.09 -6.40
N TRP A 81 9.50 -5.15 -7.07
CA TRP A 81 9.23 -6.16 -8.08
C TRP A 81 10.07 -5.91 -9.34
N PHE A 82 10.62 -6.98 -9.93
CA PHE A 82 11.55 -6.90 -11.06
C PHE A 82 11.21 -7.83 -12.23
N GLY A 83 9.96 -8.30 -12.34
CA GLY A 83 9.52 -9.20 -13.43
C GLY A 83 9.12 -8.49 -14.74
N HIS A 84 9.54 -7.23 -14.94
CA HIS A 84 9.08 -6.42 -16.08
C HIS A 84 9.47 -7.03 -17.42
N GLU A 85 10.67 -7.59 -17.54
CA GLU A 85 11.17 -8.18 -18.79
C GLU A 85 10.45 -9.49 -19.12
N GLU A 86 10.29 -10.36 -18.12
CA GLU A 86 9.58 -11.63 -18.23
C GLU A 86 8.14 -11.43 -18.71
N LEU A 87 7.46 -10.41 -18.18
CA LEU A 87 6.10 -10.04 -18.60
C LEU A 87 6.06 -9.63 -20.08
N VAL A 88 6.99 -8.80 -20.53
CA VAL A 88 7.02 -8.33 -21.92
C VAL A 88 7.30 -9.48 -22.89
N GLU A 89 8.23 -10.37 -22.54
CA GLU A 89 8.53 -11.52 -23.39
C GLU A 89 7.38 -12.52 -23.42
N ALA A 90 6.67 -12.72 -22.32
CA ALA A 90 5.45 -13.53 -22.29
C ALA A 90 4.38 -12.96 -23.24
N ILE A 91 4.17 -11.64 -23.22
CA ILE A 91 3.23 -10.96 -24.14
C ILE A 91 3.69 -11.10 -25.59
N ALA A 92 4.97 -10.92 -25.86
CA ALA A 92 5.53 -11.04 -27.21
C ALA A 92 5.35 -12.45 -27.79
N ARG A 93 5.49 -13.49 -26.95
CA ARG A 93 5.24 -14.89 -27.32
C ARG A 93 3.75 -15.26 -27.39
N GLY A 94 2.86 -14.39 -26.90
CA GLY A 94 1.43 -14.72 -26.75
C GLY A 94 1.16 -15.78 -25.67
N ASP A 95 2.09 -15.92 -24.72
CA ASP A 95 2.06 -16.91 -23.65
C ASP A 95 1.15 -16.42 -22.51
N ARG A 96 -0.12 -16.80 -22.58
CA ARG A 96 -1.13 -16.37 -21.60
C ARG A 96 -0.81 -16.84 -20.19
N GLU A 97 -0.29 -18.06 -20.05
CA GLU A 97 -0.02 -18.64 -18.74
C GLU A 97 1.09 -17.86 -18.04
N GLN A 98 2.19 -17.62 -18.76
CA GLN A 98 3.29 -16.82 -18.23
C GLN A 98 2.85 -15.38 -17.93
N VAL A 99 2.07 -14.74 -18.82
CA VAL A 99 1.52 -13.39 -18.54
C VAL A 99 0.72 -13.38 -17.24
N HIS A 100 -0.14 -14.38 -17.02
CA HIS A 100 -0.92 -14.47 -15.80
C HIS A 100 -0.04 -14.74 -14.57
N ALA A 101 1.02 -15.54 -14.71
CA ALA A 101 1.98 -15.79 -13.63
C ALA A 101 2.72 -14.51 -13.24
N GLU A 102 3.21 -13.74 -14.21
CA GLU A 102 3.91 -12.47 -13.95
C GLU A 102 2.99 -11.42 -13.34
N MET A 103 1.75 -11.31 -13.83
CA MET A 103 0.78 -10.39 -13.23
C MET A 103 0.44 -10.79 -11.78
N ARG A 104 0.31 -12.08 -11.47
CA ARG A 104 0.12 -12.55 -10.08
C ARG A 104 1.34 -12.25 -9.22
N SER A 105 2.56 -12.43 -9.76
CA SER A 105 3.80 -12.06 -9.08
C SER A 105 3.82 -10.58 -8.74
N TYR A 106 3.48 -9.71 -9.69
CA TYR A 106 3.37 -8.26 -9.48
C TYR A 106 2.36 -7.89 -8.39
N TYR A 107 1.13 -8.42 -8.47
CA TYR A 107 0.10 -8.13 -7.47
C TYR A 107 0.44 -8.69 -6.10
N GLY A 108 0.95 -9.93 -6.04
CA GLY A 108 1.36 -10.57 -4.79
C GLY A 108 2.45 -9.79 -4.09
N HIS A 109 3.40 -9.23 -4.85
CA HIS A 109 4.45 -8.39 -4.33
C HIS A 109 3.91 -7.09 -3.70
N ALA A 110 2.98 -6.42 -4.38
CA ALA A 110 2.35 -5.20 -3.86
C ALA A 110 1.49 -5.48 -2.60
N LEU A 111 0.75 -6.59 -2.59
CA LEU A 111 -0.06 -7.00 -1.44
C LEU A 111 0.82 -7.38 -0.23
N ALA A 112 1.89 -8.15 -0.44
CA ALA A 112 2.82 -8.48 0.64
C ALA A 112 3.47 -7.24 1.25
N TRP A 113 3.73 -6.20 0.46
CA TRP A 113 4.18 -4.91 0.99
C TRP A 113 3.10 -4.22 1.83
N ALA A 114 1.84 -4.24 1.39
CA ALA A 114 0.72 -3.67 2.15
C ALA A 114 0.52 -4.40 3.49
N ASP A 115 0.59 -5.73 3.51
CA ASP A 115 0.48 -6.54 4.74
C ASP A 115 1.60 -6.19 5.74
N ARG A 116 2.84 -6.00 5.25
CA ARG A 116 3.97 -5.54 6.09
C ARG A 116 3.73 -4.15 6.66
N LEU A 117 3.11 -3.25 5.89
CA LEU A 117 2.78 -1.91 6.33
C LEU A 117 1.73 -1.94 7.45
N GLU A 118 0.66 -2.72 7.28
CA GLU A 118 -0.39 -2.89 8.28
C GLU A 118 0.16 -3.48 9.59
N ALA A 119 1.03 -4.49 9.50
CA ALA A 119 1.66 -5.10 10.66
C ALA A 119 2.52 -4.09 11.45
N ARG A 120 3.26 -3.21 10.76
CA ARG A 120 4.09 -2.17 11.38
C ARG A 120 3.25 -1.07 12.04
N GLU A 121 2.19 -0.62 11.37
CA GLU A 121 1.27 0.39 11.93
C GLU A 121 0.59 -0.15 13.20
N THR A 122 0.22 -1.44 13.21
CA THR A 122 -0.34 -2.12 14.39
C THR A 122 0.69 -2.23 15.52
N ALA A 123 1.93 -2.59 15.23
CA ALA A 123 3.00 -2.69 16.23
C ALA A 123 3.34 -1.32 16.85
N GLY A 124 3.48 -0.27 16.04
CA GLY A 124 3.76 1.08 16.53
C GLY A 124 2.64 1.64 17.41
N ASN A 125 1.37 1.31 17.11
CA ASN A 125 0.24 1.69 17.97
C ASN A 125 0.23 0.95 19.31
N ALA A 126 0.71 -0.30 19.36
CA ALA A 126 0.80 -1.06 20.60
C ALA A 126 1.89 -0.53 21.54
N GLU A 127 3.05 -0.13 20.99
CA GLU A 127 4.15 0.48 21.76
C GLU A 127 3.76 1.86 22.31
N GLY A 128 3.05 2.68 21.53
CA GLY A 128 2.58 4.01 21.97
C GLY A 128 1.49 3.98 23.07
N ASN A 129 0.77 2.86 23.23
CA ASN A 129 -0.26 2.70 24.26
C ASN A 129 0.28 2.12 25.59
N GLY A 130 1.54 1.67 25.62
CA GLY A 130 2.15 0.98 26.76
C GLY A 130 2.85 1.86 27.79
N GLU A 131 3.16 3.13 27.49
CA GLU A 131 3.90 4.04 28.39
C GLU A 131 3.02 4.93 29.28
N GLY A 132 1.69 4.75 29.26
CA GLY A 132 0.72 5.51 30.05
C GLY A 132 0.30 4.87 31.37
N GLY A 133 1.07 3.93 31.92
CA GLY A 133 0.79 3.29 33.20
C GLY A 133 1.08 4.22 34.39
N VAL A 134 0.21 5.20 34.65
CA VAL A 134 0.21 5.92 35.92
C VAL A 134 -0.19 4.92 37.01
N GLU A 135 0.80 4.48 37.78
CA GLU A 135 0.65 3.71 39.00
C GLU A 135 -0.11 4.58 40.03
N VAL A 136 -1.43 4.42 40.10
CA VAL A 136 -2.24 5.03 41.18
C VAL A 136 -1.94 4.25 42.46
N ARG A 137 -1.01 4.78 43.25
CA ARG A 137 -0.81 4.38 44.64
C ARG A 137 -2.10 4.65 45.42
N ALA A 138 -2.78 3.58 45.81
CA ALA A 138 -3.86 3.61 46.78
C ALA A 138 -3.26 3.68 48.19
N ASP A 139 -3.14 4.88 48.75
CA ASP A 139 -3.00 5.08 50.19
C ASP A 139 -4.20 5.89 50.71
N GLY A 140 -5.07 5.22 51.47
CA GLY A 140 -6.09 5.88 52.30
C GLY A 140 -5.45 6.56 53.52
N PRO A 141 -6.19 7.40 54.27
CA PRO A 141 -6.95 6.80 55.37
C PRO A 141 -8.28 7.49 55.77
N SER A 142 -9.21 6.65 56.26
CA SER A 142 -10.08 6.77 57.46
C SER A 142 -10.69 8.12 57.92
N SER A 143 -12.04 8.15 57.85
CA SER A 143 -13.05 8.46 58.90
C SER A 143 -13.22 9.85 59.55
N GLY A 144 -14.45 10.39 59.48
CA GLY A 144 -15.07 11.25 60.53
C GLY A 144 -16.25 12.13 60.06
N PRO A 145 -17.30 12.42 60.86
CA PRO A 145 -18.71 12.39 60.40
C PRO A 145 -19.56 13.69 60.57
N GLY A 146 -20.80 13.66 60.03
CA GLY A 146 -21.92 14.57 60.34
C GLY A 146 -22.16 15.66 59.27
N SER A 147 -23.37 16.05 58.85
CA SER A 147 -24.72 15.84 59.37
C SER A 147 -25.75 16.29 58.31
N ALA A 148 -26.98 15.79 58.45
CA ALA A 148 -28.26 16.40 58.05
C ALA A 148 -28.67 16.48 56.56
N MET A 149 -29.52 15.52 56.18
CA MET A 149 -30.71 15.71 55.32
C MET A 149 -31.91 16.05 56.26
N PRO A 150 -33.16 16.38 55.85
CA PRO A 150 -33.77 16.55 54.51
C PRO A 150 -34.79 17.77 54.54
N PRO A 151 -35.94 17.89 53.81
CA PRO A 151 -36.55 16.99 52.81
C PRO A 151 -37.36 17.64 51.63
N GLN A 152 -37.86 16.74 50.76
CA GLN A 152 -39.09 16.78 49.92
C GLN A 152 -39.10 17.54 48.58
N SER A 153 -39.74 17.10 47.50
CA SER A 153 -40.27 15.81 46.95
C SER A 153 -40.65 16.14 45.47
N PRO A 154 -41.45 15.36 44.72
CA PRO A 154 -41.01 14.69 43.49
C PRO A 154 -41.68 15.25 42.23
N GLU A 155 -41.22 14.87 41.03
CA GLU A 155 -42.12 14.56 39.91
C GLU A 155 -41.37 13.88 38.75
N SER A 156 -42.03 12.88 38.16
CA SER A 156 -41.51 11.86 37.24
C SER A 156 -41.74 12.24 35.75
N PRO A 157 -41.72 11.32 34.75
CA PRO A 157 -40.77 11.38 33.63
C PRO A 157 -41.41 11.71 32.28
N GLY A 158 -40.65 12.33 31.37
CA GLY A 158 -41.05 12.58 29.98
C GLY A 158 -40.22 11.76 29.00
N HIS A 159 -40.89 10.83 28.33
CA HIS A 159 -40.38 9.82 27.40
C HIS A 159 -39.97 10.39 26.04
N CYS A 160 -39.13 9.63 25.32
CA CYS A 160 -38.77 9.81 23.92
C CYS A 160 -39.99 9.84 22.98
N ALA A 161 -39.93 10.73 21.98
CA ALA A 161 -40.29 10.49 20.58
C ALA A 161 -39.63 11.57 19.71
#